data_AF-A0A7W0X1R1-F1
#
_entry.id   AF-A0A7W0X1R1-F1
#
_cell.length_a   1.000
_cell.length_b   1.000
_cell.length_c   1.000
_cell.angle_alpha   90.00
_cell.angle_beta   90.00
_cell.angle_gamma   90.00
#
_symmetry.space_group_name_H-M   'P 1'
#
loop_
_entity.id
_entity.type
_entity.pdbx_description
1 polymer ?
#
loop_
_entity_poly.entity_id
_entity_poly.type
_entity_poly.pdbx_seq_one_letter_code
_entity_poly.pdbx_strand_id
1 'polypeptide(L)'
;LKYHVQTSGRSLHAQEIAFNDIRTTLQALIAIYDNCNSLHTNAYDEAITTPTEESVRRAMAIQLIINREWGLAKNENPNQGAFIIDELTDLVEEAVLKEFEAISERGGVLGAMETGYQRGKIQEESMHYEHQKHDGSYPIIGVNTFRNPSADPSPHKVELARSTDAEKQSQLQRLRDFHECHAAEAPAALARLQRTVIDDGNVFAELMNTVRVCSLGQITNALFDVGGQYRRSM
;
A
#
# COMPACT_ATOMS: atom_id res chain seq x y z
N LEU A 1 -12.62 5.49 15.27
CA LEU A 1 -12.30 4.85 13.96
C LEU A 1 -11.16 3.86 14.18
N LYS A 2 -11.20 2.64 13.63
CA LYS A 2 -10.04 1.73 13.68
C LYS A 2 -9.23 1.87 12.39
N TYR A 3 -7.90 1.89 12.47
CA TYR A 3 -7.04 2.09 11.31
C TYR A 3 -5.73 1.30 11.40
N HIS A 4 -5.13 1.05 10.23
CA HIS A 4 -3.81 0.48 10.06
C HIS A 4 -2.85 1.55 9.53
N VAL A 5 -1.64 1.61 10.06
CA VAL A 5 -0.57 2.49 9.57
C VAL A 5 0.52 1.66 8.93
N GLN A 6 0.98 2.08 7.76
CA GLN A 6 2.20 1.58 7.14
C GLN A 6 3.18 2.74 7.01
N THR A 7 4.44 2.52 7.37
CA THR A 7 5.51 3.51 7.13
C THR A 7 5.61 3.85 5.64
N SER A 8 6.04 5.05 5.28
CA SER A 8 6.05 5.50 3.89
C SER A 8 7.15 4.86 3.06
N GLY A 9 6.80 4.00 2.09
CA GLY A 9 7.77 3.43 1.15
C GLY A 9 8.44 4.48 0.26
N ARG A 10 7.72 5.57 -0.07
CA ARG A 10 8.24 6.68 -0.89
C ARG A 10 9.34 7.48 -0.18
N SER A 11 9.34 7.47 1.16
CA SER A 11 10.38 8.13 1.97
C SER A 11 11.70 7.36 2.02
N LEU A 12 11.72 6.12 1.52
CA LEU A 12 12.89 5.25 1.51
C LEU A 12 13.58 5.33 0.15
N HIS A 13 14.90 5.28 0.15
CA HIS A 13 15.70 5.58 -1.04
C HIS A 13 16.69 4.47 -1.36
N ALA A 14 17.01 4.30 -2.65
CA ALA A 14 17.96 3.32 -3.13
C ALA A 14 19.42 3.73 -2.85
N GLN A 15 19.68 5.03 -2.67
CA GLN A 15 20.94 5.55 -2.17
C GLN A 15 20.98 5.43 -0.65
N GLU A 16 22.13 5.00 -0.11
CA GLU A 16 22.34 4.90 1.33
C GLU A 16 21.20 4.15 2.05
N ILE A 17 20.86 2.95 1.55
CA ILE A 17 19.71 2.17 2.03
C ILE A 17 19.72 1.93 3.55
N ALA A 18 20.89 1.92 4.19
CA ALA A 18 21.01 1.79 5.63
C ALA A 18 20.31 2.95 6.40
N PHE A 19 20.19 4.13 5.79
CA PHE A 19 19.50 5.28 6.39
C PHE A 19 17.98 5.08 6.46
N ASN A 20 17.44 4.12 5.70
CA ASN A 20 16.01 3.86 5.66
C ASN A 20 15.48 3.31 7.00
N ASP A 21 16.26 2.51 7.73
CA ASP A 21 15.85 2.05 9.06
C ASP A 21 15.62 3.21 10.04
N ILE A 22 16.41 4.28 9.93
CA ILE A 22 16.27 5.48 10.76
C ILE A 22 14.93 6.15 10.47
N ARG A 23 14.60 6.32 9.18
CA ARG A 23 13.32 6.90 8.73
C ARG A 23 12.14 6.06 9.19
N THR A 24 12.20 4.75 8.96
CA THR A 24 11.16 3.78 9.36
C THR A 24 10.98 3.79 10.88
N THR A 25 12.05 3.90 11.66
CA THR A 25 11.99 3.96 13.13
C THR A 25 11.21 5.17 13.63
N LEU A 26 11.49 6.36 13.08
CA LEU A 26 10.78 7.59 13.47
C LEU A 26 9.29 7.54 13.09
N GLN A 27 8.97 6.99 11.91
CA GLN A 27 7.59 6.82 11.45
C GLN A 27 6.82 5.81 12.29
N ALA A 28 7.45 4.69 12.64
CA ALA A 28 6.87 3.68 13.53
C ALA A 28 6.61 4.25 14.93
N LEU A 29 7.52 5.08 15.44
CA LEU A 29 7.40 5.70 16.76
C LEU A 29 6.15 6.56 16.87
N ILE A 30 5.93 7.47 15.92
CA ILE A 30 4.74 8.35 15.95
C ILE A 30 3.45 7.57 15.74
N ALA A 31 3.47 6.49 14.94
CA ALA A 31 2.30 5.62 14.76
C ALA A 31 1.91 4.89 16.06
N ILE A 32 2.90 4.47 16.86
CA ILE A 32 2.67 3.82 18.16
C ILE A 32 2.20 4.85 19.20
N TYR A 33 2.81 6.04 19.24
CA TYR A 33 2.40 7.11 20.15
C TYR A 33 0.97 7.59 19.93
N ASP A 34 0.53 7.60 18.68
CA ASP A 34 -0.85 7.95 18.30
C ASP A 34 -1.83 6.76 18.42
N ASN A 35 -1.38 5.67 19.06
CA ASN A 35 -2.18 4.52 19.44
C ASN A 35 -2.90 3.84 18.25
N CYS A 36 -2.17 3.63 17.15
CA CYS A 36 -2.70 2.91 15.99
C CYS A 36 -3.12 1.47 16.35
N ASN A 37 -4.09 0.89 15.62
CA ASN A 37 -4.57 -0.46 15.90
C ASN A 37 -3.72 -1.56 15.26
N SER A 38 -2.94 -1.22 14.24
CA SER A 38 -2.06 -2.14 13.51
C SER A 38 -0.99 -1.34 12.78
N LEU A 39 0.24 -1.87 12.77
CA LEU A 39 1.41 -1.20 12.18
C LEU A 39 2.19 -2.14 11.25
N HIS A 40 2.52 -1.66 10.05
CA HIS A 40 3.53 -2.24 9.17
C HIS A 40 4.76 -1.33 9.10
N THR A 41 5.94 -1.93 9.26
CA THR A 41 7.24 -1.29 9.11
C THR A 41 7.94 -1.82 7.87
N ASN A 42 8.29 -0.92 6.95
CA ASN A 42 8.98 -1.28 5.71
C ASN A 42 10.44 -1.69 5.99
N ALA A 43 11.00 -2.49 5.09
CA ALA A 43 12.39 -2.89 5.17
C ALA A 43 13.33 -1.79 4.65
N TYR A 44 14.60 -1.85 5.06
CA TYR A 44 15.60 -0.87 4.63
C TYR A 44 15.90 -0.90 3.12
N ASP A 45 15.64 -2.03 2.45
CA ASP A 45 15.84 -2.28 1.03
C ASP A 45 14.57 -2.10 0.17
N GLU A 46 13.51 -1.50 0.73
CA GLU A 46 12.20 -1.22 0.10
C GLU A 46 12.31 -0.62 -1.32
N ALA A 47 13.28 0.27 -1.53
CA ALA A 47 13.48 0.96 -2.80
C ALA A 47 14.10 0.07 -3.90
N ILE A 48 14.53 -1.15 -3.57
CA ILE A 48 15.28 -2.04 -4.47
C ILE A 48 14.52 -3.34 -4.73
N THR A 49 14.03 -4.02 -3.70
CA THR A 49 13.45 -5.35 -3.86
C THR A 49 12.42 -5.67 -2.77
N THR A 50 11.72 -6.80 -2.93
CA THR A 50 10.87 -7.33 -1.87
C THR A 50 11.75 -7.81 -0.71
N PRO A 51 11.38 -7.56 0.56
CA PRO A 51 12.25 -7.81 1.69
C PRO A 51 12.79 -9.25 1.78
N THR A 52 14.09 -9.39 2.00
CA THR A 52 14.70 -10.68 2.37
C THR A 52 14.35 -11.06 3.80
N GLU A 53 14.62 -12.31 4.23
CA GLU A 53 14.41 -12.70 5.64
C GLU A 53 15.19 -11.81 6.61
N GLU A 54 16.41 -11.39 6.26
CA GLU A 54 17.22 -10.47 7.08
C GLU A 54 16.58 -9.09 7.14
N SER A 55 16.14 -8.56 5.99
CA SER A 55 15.50 -7.25 5.89
C SER A 55 14.18 -7.20 6.68
N VAL A 56 13.37 -8.27 6.61
CA VAL A 56 12.14 -8.41 7.41
C VAL A 56 12.45 -8.44 8.90
N ARG A 57 13.50 -9.14 9.33
CA ARG A 57 13.88 -9.20 10.75
C ARG A 57 14.25 -7.82 11.29
N ARG A 58 14.99 -7.01 10.53
CA ARG A 58 15.30 -5.61 10.89
C ARG A 58 14.04 -4.76 10.99
N ALA A 59 13.16 -4.84 9.99
CA ALA A 59 11.90 -4.11 10.01
C ALA A 59 11.04 -4.48 11.23
N MET A 60 10.89 -5.78 11.53
CA MET A 60 10.16 -6.23 12.73
C MET A 60 10.83 -5.79 14.04
N ALA A 61 12.16 -5.78 14.09
CA ALA A 61 12.91 -5.37 15.27
C ALA A 61 12.61 -3.92 15.66
N ILE A 62 12.32 -3.03 14.71
CA ILE A 62 11.91 -1.64 14.99
C ILE A 62 10.68 -1.63 15.91
N GLN A 63 9.61 -2.37 15.55
CA GLN A 63 8.40 -2.43 16.37
C GLN A 63 8.67 -3.09 17.73
N LEU A 64 9.50 -4.14 17.76
CA LEU A 64 9.85 -4.84 19.01
C LEU A 64 10.62 -3.93 19.96
N ILE A 65 11.61 -3.19 19.47
CA ILE A 65 12.42 -2.26 20.27
C ILE A 65 11.53 -1.15 20.82
N ILE A 66 10.69 -0.51 19.99
CA ILE A 66 9.79 0.55 20.47
C ILE A 66 8.83 0.00 21.54
N ASN A 67 8.22 -1.16 21.30
CA ASN A 67 7.22 -1.70 22.22
C ASN A 67 7.80 -2.33 23.50
N ARG A 68 9.07 -2.77 23.50
CA ARG A 68 9.64 -3.54 24.62
C ARG A 68 10.79 -2.84 25.34
N GLU A 69 11.57 -2.02 24.64
CA GLU A 69 12.78 -1.39 25.19
C GLU A 69 12.61 0.12 25.38
N TRP A 70 11.91 0.78 24.47
CA TRP A 70 11.76 2.23 24.51
C TRP A 70 10.86 2.69 25.68
N GLY A 71 11.46 3.39 26.64
CA GLY A 71 10.84 3.69 27.93
C GLY A 71 9.55 4.53 27.83
N LEU A 72 9.49 5.51 26.92
CA LEU A 72 8.33 6.40 26.83
C LEU A 72 7.10 5.69 26.23
N ALA A 73 7.27 4.62 25.46
CA ALA A 73 6.17 3.79 24.96
C ALA A 73 5.50 2.94 26.06
N LYS A 74 6.00 2.95 27.31
CA LYS A 74 5.27 2.42 28.47
C LYS A 74 4.07 3.29 28.85
N ASN A 75 4.07 4.56 28.43
CA ASN A 75 2.90 5.40 28.50
C ASN A 75 2.09 5.24 27.19
N GLU A 76 0.78 4.98 27.31
CA GLU A 76 -0.12 4.74 26.17
C GLU A 76 -0.77 6.03 25.63
N ASN A 77 -0.60 7.17 26.31
CA ASN A 77 -1.07 8.47 25.85
C ASN A 77 0.00 9.59 25.88
N PRO A 78 1.24 9.34 25.42
CA PRO A 78 2.35 10.31 25.57
C PRO A 78 2.13 11.60 24.77
N ASN A 79 1.25 11.59 23.77
CA ASN A 79 0.89 12.75 22.96
C ASN A 79 -0.03 13.74 23.69
N GLN A 80 -0.82 13.30 24.67
CA GLN A 80 -1.86 14.13 25.29
C GLN A 80 -1.24 15.27 26.12
N GLY A 81 -1.71 16.50 25.87
CA GLY A 81 -1.29 17.71 26.59
C GLY A 81 -0.03 18.38 26.04
N ALA A 82 0.54 17.88 24.95
CA ALA A 82 1.61 18.56 24.24
C ALA A 82 1.02 19.67 23.37
N PHE A 83 1.34 20.94 23.66
CA PHE A 83 0.79 22.10 22.94
C PHE A 83 0.92 22.01 21.41
N ILE A 84 2.04 21.49 20.92
CA ILE A 84 2.25 21.29 19.48
C ILE A 84 1.33 20.22 18.89
N ILE A 85 1.03 19.16 19.64
CA ILE A 85 0.13 18.10 19.17
C ILE A 85 -1.30 18.61 19.15
N ASP A 86 -1.73 19.33 20.19
CA ASP A 86 -3.07 19.90 20.25
C ASP A 86 -3.28 20.91 19.10
N GLU A 87 -2.33 21.83 18.88
CA GLU A 87 -2.41 22.80 17.77
C GLU A 87 -2.39 22.11 16.40
N LEU A 88 -1.51 21.13 16.17
CA LEU A 88 -1.48 20.38 14.91
C LEU A 88 -2.75 19.57 14.69
N THR A 89 -3.37 19.07 15.76
CA THR A 89 -4.64 18.33 15.68
C THR A 89 -5.74 19.25 15.16
N ASP A 90 -5.90 20.44 15.75
CA ASP A 90 -6.90 21.43 15.31
C ASP A 90 -6.67 21.88 13.86
N LEU A 91 -5.41 22.16 13.49
CA LEU A 91 -5.05 22.61 12.15
C LEU A 91 -5.34 21.55 11.08
N VAL A 92 -5.02 20.27 11.36
CA VAL A 92 -5.28 19.17 10.43
C VAL A 92 -6.76 18.86 10.34
N GLU A 93 -7.50 18.88 11.45
CA GLU A 93 -8.95 18.69 11.45
C GLU A 93 -9.66 19.70 10.55
N GLU A 94 -9.37 20.99 10.74
CA GLU A 94 -9.96 22.07 9.94
C GLU A 94 -9.56 21.98 8.46
N ALA A 95 -8.31 21.60 8.15
CA ALA A 95 -7.87 21.42 6.77
C ALA A 95 -8.61 20.27 6.06
N VAL A 96 -8.87 19.16 6.77
CA VAL A 96 -9.64 18.03 6.24
C VAL A 96 -11.11 18.41 6.03
N LEU A 97 -11.71 19.17 6.94
CA LEU A 97 -13.09 19.63 6.79
C LEU A 97 -13.26 20.52 5.55
N LYS A 98 -12.32 21.43 5.28
CA LYS A 98 -12.30 22.22 4.05
C LYS A 98 -12.19 21.37 2.79
N GLU A 99 -11.39 20.30 2.83
CA GLU A 99 -11.30 19.37 1.70
C GLU A 99 -12.61 18.63 1.48
N PHE A 100 -13.35 18.29 2.55
CA PHE A 100 -14.69 17.70 2.43
C PHE A 100 -15.68 18.66 1.75
N GLU A 101 -15.65 19.94 2.08
CA GLU A 101 -16.47 20.96 1.42
C GLU A 101 -16.13 21.05 -0.08
N ALA A 102 -14.83 21.12 -0.41
CA ALA A 102 -14.37 21.16 -1.80
C ALA A 102 -14.84 19.93 -2.62
N ILE A 103 -14.82 18.74 -2.03
CA ILE A 103 -15.32 17.52 -2.67
C ILE A 103 -16.86 17.56 -2.78
N SER A 104 -17.55 18.05 -1.75
CA SER A 104 -19.02 18.15 -1.72
C SER A 104 -19.55 19.07 -2.82
N GLU A 105 -18.92 20.24 -3.03
CA GLU A 105 -19.26 21.19 -4.09
C GLU A 105 -19.11 20.61 -5.52
N ARG A 106 -18.32 19.54 -5.67
CA ARG A 106 -18.09 18.83 -6.94
C ARG A 106 -19.03 17.65 -7.16
N GLY A 107 -20.14 17.59 -6.41
CA GLY A 107 -21.09 16.47 -6.48
C GLY A 107 -20.65 15.26 -5.64
N GLY A 108 -19.92 15.51 -4.55
CA GLY A 108 -19.36 14.48 -3.69
C GLY A 108 -18.22 13.70 -4.37
N VAL A 109 -17.84 12.57 -3.76
CA VAL A 109 -16.68 11.79 -4.20
C VAL A 109 -16.82 11.32 -5.65
N LEU A 110 -18.01 10.85 -6.06
CA LEU A 110 -18.23 10.34 -7.42
C LEU A 110 -18.14 11.47 -8.47
N GLY A 111 -18.76 12.62 -8.23
CA GLY A 111 -18.64 13.77 -9.15
C GLY A 111 -17.21 14.33 -9.21
N ALA A 112 -16.50 14.36 -8.09
CA ALA A 112 -15.07 14.71 -8.06
C ALA A 112 -14.22 13.70 -8.86
N MET A 113 -14.54 12.40 -8.80
CA MET A 113 -13.86 11.37 -9.61
C MET A 113 -14.14 11.51 -11.10
N GLU A 114 -15.35 11.89 -11.50
CA GLU A 114 -15.71 12.14 -12.91
C GLU A 114 -14.90 13.30 -13.52
N THR A 115 -14.62 14.33 -12.72
CA THR A 115 -13.79 15.48 -13.12
C THR A 115 -12.29 15.25 -12.92
N GLY A 116 -11.90 14.10 -12.36
CA GLY A 116 -10.50 13.77 -12.10
C GLY A 116 -9.86 14.58 -10.96
N TYR A 117 -10.64 15.25 -10.11
CA TYR A 117 -10.15 16.18 -9.09
C TYR A 117 -9.09 15.57 -8.17
N GLN A 118 -9.39 14.43 -7.54
CA GLN A 118 -8.44 13.80 -6.62
C GLN A 118 -7.17 13.35 -7.33
N ARG A 119 -7.29 12.80 -8.55
CA ARG A 119 -6.13 12.37 -9.34
C ARG A 119 -5.24 13.55 -9.72
N GLY A 120 -5.84 14.63 -10.21
CA GLY A 120 -5.13 15.85 -10.58
C GLY A 120 -4.37 16.42 -9.39
N LYS A 121 -5.05 16.59 -8.25
CA LYS A 121 -4.44 17.10 -7.02
C LYS A 121 -3.26 16.24 -6.53
N ILE A 122 -3.42 14.90 -6.51
CA ILE A 122 -2.34 13.97 -6.15
C ILE A 122 -1.14 14.10 -7.10
N GLN A 123 -1.38 14.26 -8.41
CA GLN A 123 -0.31 14.43 -9.40
C GLN A 123 0.41 15.77 -9.23
N GLU A 124 -0.32 16.85 -8.98
CA GLU A 124 0.23 18.18 -8.71
C GLU A 124 1.12 18.17 -7.47
N GLU A 125 0.64 17.60 -6.36
CA GLU A 125 1.42 17.46 -5.12
C GLU A 125 2.65 16.57 -5.30
N SER A 126 2.53 15.48 -6.07
CA SER A 126 3.66 14.63 -6.42
C SER A 126 4.72 15.38 -7.22
N MET A 127 4.31 16.20 -8.20
CA MET A 127 5.24 16.99 -9.00
C MET A 127 5.91 18.08 -8.18
N HIS A 128 5.16 18.71 -7.28
CA HIS A 128 5.70 19.70 -6.35
C HIS A 128 6.79 19.08 -5.46
N TYR A 129 6.51 17.93 -4.83
CA TYR A 129 7.48 17.21 -4.02
C TYR A 129 8.73 16.80 -4.81
N GLU A 130 8.57 16.18 -6.00
CA GLU A 130 9.74 15.77 -6.79
C GLU A 130 10.56 16.98 -7.26
N HIS A 131 9.94 18.11 -7.57
CA HIS A 131 10.65 19.36 -7.88
C HIS A 131 11.53 19.79 -6.70
N GLN A 132 10.96 19.88 -5.49
CA GLN A 132 11.69 20.29 -4.29
C GLN A 132 12.81 19.30 -3.91
N LYS A 133 12.58 18.01 -4.14
CA LYS A 133 13.59 16.97 -3.92
C LYS A 133 14.74 17.10 -4.91
N HIS A 134 14.47 17.39 -6.18
CA HIS A 134 15.51 17.52 -7.21
C HIS A 134 16.28 18.84 -7.11
N ASP A 135 15.61 19.95 -6.81
CA ASP A 135 16.26 21.26 -6.67
C ASP A 135 17.00 21.43 -5.32
N GLY A 136 16.70 20.56 -4.33
CA GLY A 136 17.35 20.53 -3.03
C GLY A 136 16.70 21.43 -1.97
N SER A 137 15.61 22.13 -2.30
CA SER A 137 14.83 22.93 -1.35
C SER A 137 14.16 22.06 -0.27
N TYR A 138 13.88 20.79 -0.59
CA TYR A 138 13.51 19.78 0.39
C TYR A 138 14.71 18.84 0.67
N PRO A 139 15.35 18.92 1.85
CA PRO A 139 16.58 18.19 2.11
C PRO A 139 16.32 16.69 2.31
N ILE A 140 17.04 15.86 1.55
CA ILE A 140 17.03 14.41 1.67
C ILE A 140 18.46 13.89 1.84
N ILE A 141 18.75 13.48 3.07
CA ILE A 141 20.06 12.95 3.50
C ILE A 141 20.42 11.68 2.71
N GLY A 142 21.61 11.68 2.10
CA GLY A 142 22.10 10.60 1.25
C GLY A 142 21.62 10.67 -0.21
N VAL A 143 20.73 11.63 -0.55
CA VAL A 143 20.19 11.81 -1.91
C VAL A 143 20.63 13.13 -2.51
N ASN A 144 20.07 14.26 -2.05
CA ASN A 144 20.38 15.59 -2.58
C ASN A 144 21.36 16.38 -1.69
N THR A 145 21.53 15.96 -0.42
CA THR A 145 22.50 16.51 0.52
C THR A 145 23.13 15.39 1.34
N PHE A 146 24.30 15.64 1.95
CA PHE A 146 25.09 14.64 2.69
C PHE A 146 25.32 13.35 1.87
N ARG A 147 25.82 13.51 0.64
CA ARG A 147 26.11 12.39 -0.26
C ARG A 147 27.44 11.73 0.14
N ASN A 148 27.50 10.41 0.00
CA ASN A 148 28.70 9.65 0.31
C ASN A 148 29.85 9.96 -0.67
N PRO A 149 31.00 10.47 -0.19
CA PRO A 149 32.15 10.80 -1.04
C PRO A 149 32.79 9.59 -1.73
N SER A 150 32.56 8.39 -1.19
CA SER A 150 33.12 7.12 -1.66
C SER A 150 32.04 6.21 -2.26
N ALA A 151 30.90 6.77 -2.67
CA ALA A 151 29.84 6.01 -3.30
C ALA A 151 30.38 5.24 -4.52
N ASP A 152 30.38 3.91 -4.42
CA ASP A 152 30.72 3.05 -5.55
C ASP A 152 29.62 3.21 -6.61
N PRO A 153 29.94 3.58 -7.86
CA PRO A 153 28.97 3.64 -8.94
C PRO A 153 28.45 2.25 -9.34
N SER A 154 29.08 1.16 -8.87
CA SER A 154 28.58 -0.19 -9.11
C SER A 154 27.38 -0.49 -8.20
N PRO A 155 26.24 -0.95 -8.76
CA PRO A 155 25.12 -1.34 -7.92
C PRO A 155 25.55 -2.48 -7.01
N HIS A 156 25.46 -2.27 -5.69
CA HIS A 156 25.58 -3.36 -4.73
C HIS A 156 24.66 -4.50 -5.16
N LYS A 157 25.18 -5.72 -5.26
CA LYS A 157 24.38 -6.91 -5.54
C LYS A 157 23.47 -7.17 -4.34
N VAL A 158 22.31 -6.54 -4.35
CA VAL A 158 21.19 -6.90 -3.48
C VAL A 158 20.57 -8.17 -4.04
N GLU A 159 20.38 -9.17 -3.20
CA GLU A 159 19.66 -10.39 -3.58
C GLU A 159 18.22 -10.02 -3.93
N LEU A 160 17.83 -10.26 -5.19
CA LEU A 160 16.48 -9.93 -5.64
C LEU A 160 15.56 -11.12 -5.38
N ALA A 161 14.52 -10.90 -4.57
CA ALA A 161 13.45 -11.87 -4.44
C ALA A 161 12.69 -11.98 -5.78
N ARG A 162 12.84 -13.11 -6.48
CA ARG A 162 12.17 -13.40 -7.75
C ARG A 162 11.66 -14.83 -7.76
N SER A 163 10.55 -15.05 -8.44
CA SER A 163 10.03 -16.41 -8.65
C SER A 163 10.92 -17.22 -9.59
N THR A 164 11.10 -18.48 -9.23
CA THR A 164 11.81 -19.49 -10.01
C THR A 164 10.94 -20.00 -11.16
N ASP A 165 11.57 -20.56 -12.19
CA ASP A 165 10.82 -21.16 -13.30
C ASP A 165 10.05 -22.42 -12.86
N ALA A 166 10.57 -23.15 -11.88
CA ALA A 166 9.87 -24.29 -11.29
C ALA A 166 8.54 -23.89 -10.62
N GLU A 167 8.52 -22.77 -9.89
CA GLU A 167 7.28 -22.24 -9.28
C GLU A 167 6.27 -21.82 -10.35
N LYS A 168 6.72 -21.16 -11.42
CA LYS A 168 5.83 -20.80 -12.55
C LYS A 168 5.22 -22.04 -13.20
N GLN A 169 6.03 -23.06 -13.48
CA GLN A 169 5.55 -24.31 -14.06
C GLN A 169 4.61 -25.05 -13.09
N SER A 170 4.89 -25.03 -11.79
CA SER A 170 4.02 -25.59 -10.76
C SER A 170 2.65 -24.92 -10.76
N GLN A 171 2.59 -23.59 -10.81
CA GLN A 171 1.33 -22.85 -10.88
C GLN A 171 0.54 -23.16 -12.16
N LEU A 172 1.21 -23.29 -13.31
CA LEU A 172 0.55 -23.68 -14.57
C LEU A 172 0.01 -25.12 -14.51
N GLN A 173 0.73 -26.04 -13.88
CA GLN A 173 0.24 -27.42 -13.72
C GLN A 173 -0.97 -27.47 -12.79
N ARG A 174 -0.87 -26.86 -11.60
CA ARG A 174 -1.97 -26.81 -10.63
C ARG A 174 -3.24 -26.17 -11.21
N LEU A 175 -3.08 -25.14 -12.04
CA LEU A 175 -4.19 -24.49 -12.73
C LEU A 175 -4.87 -25.43 -13.72
N ARG A 176 -4.08 -26.14 -14.54
CA ARG A 176 -4.60 -27.13 -15.49
C ARG A 176 -5.31 -28.27 -14.78
N ASP A 177 -4.70 -28.85 -13.75
CA ASP A 177 -5.27 -29.94 -12.96
C ASP A 177 -6.60 -29.50 -12.31
N PHE A 178 -6.67 -28.28 -11.79
CA PHE A 178 -7.89 -27.72 -11.21
C PHE A 178 -8.99 -27.54 -12.26
N HIS A 179 -8.65 -27.05 -13.46
CA HIS A 179 -9.60 -26.93 -14.56
C HIS A 179 -10.11 -28.28 -15.04
N GLU A 180 -9.25 -29.28 -15.16
CA GLU A 180 -9.62 -30.64 -15.56
C GLU A 180 -10.52 -31.31 -14.52
N CYS A 181 -10.18 -31.18 -13.23
CA CYS A 181 -10.96 -31.74 -12.12
C CYS A 181 -12.41 -31.21 -12.09
N HIS A 182 -12.61 -29.94 -12.44
CA HIS A 182 -13.91 -29.25 -12.36
C HIS A 182 -14.54 -28.94 -13.72
N ALA A 183 -14.05 -29.56 -14.80
CA ALA A 183 -14.47 -29.26 -16.17
C ALA A 183 -15.98 -29.42 -16.40
N ALA A 184 -16.62 -30.37 -15.69
CA ALA A 184 -18.05 -30.62 -15.79
C ALA A 184 -18.91 -29.58 -15.05
N GLU A 185 -18.40 -29.03 -13.94
CA GLU A 185 -19.16 -28.15 -13.04
C GLU A 185 -18.95 -26.66 -13.35
N ALA A 186 -17.75 -26.29 -13.80
CA ALA A 186 -17.34 -24.91 -14.00
C ALA A 186 -18.27 -24.12 -14.94
N PRO A 187 -18.70 -24.63 -16.12
CA PRO A 187 -19.58 -23.86 -17.00
C PRO A 187 -20.92 -23.48 -16.35
N ALA A 188 -21.51 -24.41 -15.59
CA ALA A 188 -22.77 -24.16 -14.89
C ALA A 188 -22.60 -23.15 -13.75
N ALA A 189 -21.48 -23.21 -13.02
CA ALA A 189 -21.18 -22.25 -11.96
C ALA A 189 -20.95 -20.83 -12.50
N LEU A 190 -20.21 -20.68 -13.60
CA LEU A 190 -20.01 -19.38 -14.25
C LEU A 190 -21.32 -18.79 -14.78
N ALA A 191 -22.18 -19.62 -15.39
CA ALA A 191 -23.49 -19.19 -15.86
C ALA A 191 -24.40 -18.73 -14.71
N ARG A 192 -24.37 -19.42 -13.57
CA ARG A 192 -25.09 -18.98 -12.36
C ARG A 192 -24.56 -17.64 -11.86
N LEU A 193 -23.25 -17.48 -11.76
CA LEU A 193 -22.63 -16.22 -11.33
C LEU A 193 -23.04 -15.05 -12.24
N GLN A 194 -22.99 -15.25 -13.56
CA GLN A 194 -23.45 -14.25 -14.53
C GLN A 194 -24.93 -13.93 -14.37
N ARG A 195 -25.76 -14.96 -14.18
CA ARG A 195 -27.19 -14.79 -13.95
C ARG A 195 -27.48 -14.02 -12.66
N THR A 196 -26.73 -14.27 -11.58
CA THR A 196 -26.82 -13.51 -10.33
C THR A 196 -26.55 -12.03 -10.56
N VAL A 197 -25.60 -11.65 -11.41
CA VAL A 197 -25.37 -10.24 -11.77
C VAL A 197 -26.56 -9.67 -12.56
N ILE A 198 -27.05 -10.40 -13.56
CA ILE A 198 -28.17 -9.96 -14.42
C ILE A 198 -29.46 -9.78 -13.61
N ASP A 199 -29.69 -10.65 -12.64
CA ASP A 199 -30.86 -10.62 -11.76
C ASP A 199 -30.70 -9.67 -10.55
N ASP A 200 -29.61 -8.88 -10.51
CA ASP A 200 -29.27 -7.96 -9.41
C ASP A 200 -29.22 -8.64 -8.03
N GLY A 201 -28.71 -9.88 -8.01
CA GLY A 201 -28.55 -10.69 -6.81
C GLY A 201 -27.22 -10.45 -6.08
N ASN A 202 -27.08 -11.09 -4.91
CA ASN A 202 -25.84 -11.01 -4.13
C ASN A 202 -24.71 -11.82 -4.78
N VAL A 203 -23.86 -11.14 -5.54
CA VAL A 203 -22.72 -11.73 -6.26
C VAL A 203 -21.74 -12.44 -5.31
N PHE A 204 -21.46 -11.87 -4.13
CA PHE A 204 -20.50 -12.46 -3.20
C PHE A 204 -21.00 -13.78 -2.63
N ALA A 205 -22.31 -13.92 -2.38
CA ALA A 205 -22.90 -15.17 -1.94
C ALA A 205 -22.68 -16.29 -2.98
N GLU A 206 -22.82 -16.01 -4.28
CA GLU A 206 -22.55 -17.02 -5.32
C GLU A 206 -21.04 -17.24 -5.54
N LEU A 207 -20.20 -16.25 -5.27
CA LEU A 207 -18.74 -16.43 -5.31
C LEU A 207 -18.28 -17.51 -4.30
N MET A 208 -18.91 -17.63 -3.13
CA MET A 208 -18.58 -18.68 -2.14
C MET A 208 -18.76 -20.12 -2.67
N ASN A 209 -19.60 -20.29 -3.70
CA ASN A 209 -19.78 -21.54 -4.42
C ASN A 209 -18.86 -21.62 -5.63
N THR A 210 -18.84 -20.56 -6.45
CA THR A 210 -18.13 -20.54 -7.73
C THR A 210 -16.62 -20.74 -7.58
N VAL A 211 -16.00 -20.17 -6.55
CA VAL A 211 -14.54 -20.32 -6.32
C VAL A 211 -14.09 -21.76 -6.01
N ARG A 212 -15.02 -22.66 -5.68
CA ARG A 212 -14.71 -24.07 -5.41
C ARG A 212 -14.42 -24.86 -6.70
N VAL A 213 -14.93 -24.38 -7.84
CA VAL A 213 -14.89 -25.08 -9.12
C VAL A 213 -14.35 -24.22 -10.27
N CYS A 214 -14.18 -22.91 -10.05
CA CYS A 214 -13.69 -21.96 -11.04
C CYS A 214 -12.48 -21.20 -10.52
N SER A 215 -11.49 -21.01 -11.38
CA SER A 215 -10.30 -20.22 -11.11
C SER A 215 -10.57 -18.71 -11.16
N LEU A 216 -9.65 -17.91 -10.62
CA LEU A 216 -9.72 -16.44 -10.65
C LEU A 216 -9.97 -15.90 -12.06
N GLY A 217 -9.18 -16.34 -13.05
CA GLY A 217 -9.31 -15.86 -14.42
C GLY A 217 -10.66 -16.22 -15.08
N GLN A 218 -11.19 -17.42 -14.82
CA GLN A 218 -12.51 -17.81 -15.32
C GLN A 218 -13.62 -16.92 -14.74
N ILE A 219 -13.56 -16.66 -13.43
CA ILE A 219 -14.52 -15.80 -12.72
C ILE A 219 -14.45 -14.36 -13.24
N THR A 220 -13.23 -13.79 -13.31
CA THR A 220 -13.03 -12.41 -13.77
C THR A 220 -13.56 -12.20 -15.20
N ASN A 221 -13.24 -13.11 -16.12
CA ASN A 221 -13.74 -13.00 -17.50
C ASN A 221 -15.27 -13.15 -17.58
N ALA A 222 -15.85 -14.09 -16.84
CA ALA A 222 -17.30 -14.24 -16.79
C ALA A 222 -18.00 -12.98 -16.26
N LEU A 223 -17.42 -12.31 -15.26
CA LEU A 223 -17.92 -11.04 -14.74
C LEU A 223 -17.70 -9.87 -15.72
N PHE A 224 -16.65 -9.88 -16.55
CA PHE A 224 -16.48 -8.87 -17.60
C PHE A 224 -17.59 -8.91 -18.65
N ASP A 225 -18.09 -10.10 -18.99
CA ASP A 225 -19.15 -10.26 -20.00
C ASP A 225 -20.49 -9.63 -19.55
N VAL A 226 -20.74 -9.52 -18.24
CA VAL A 226 -22.00 -9.00 -17.67
C VAL A 226 -21.86 -7.69 -16.89
N GLY A 227 -20.67 -7.38 -16.37
CA GLY A 227 -20.39 -6.20 -15.54
C GLY A 227 -19.48 -5.16 -16.22
N GLY A 228 -18.95 -5.48 -17.40
CA GLY A 228 -18.02 -4.62 -18.13
C GLY A 228 -16.61 -4.59 -17.54
N GLN A 229 -15.73 -3.83 -18.20
CA GLN A 229 -14.35 -3.63 -17.78
C GLN A 229 -14.15 -2.19 -17.33
N TYR A 230 -13.26 -1.99 -16.35
CA TYR A 230 -12.87 -0.65 -15.93
C TYR A 230 -12.28 0.14 -17.11
N ARG A 231 -12.89 1.29 -17.41
CA ARG A 231 -12.34 2.25 -18.36
C ARG A 231 -11.47 3.24 -17.60
N ARG A 232 -10.19 3.33 -17.99
CA ARG A 232 -9.30 4.38 -17.47
C ARG A 232 -9.89 5.74 -17.83
N SER A 233 -10.33 6.52 -16.85
CA SER A 233 -10.45 7.96 -17.01
C SER A 233 -9.04 8.50 -17.31
N MET A 234 -8.90 9.50 -18.18
CA MET A 234 -7.65 10.27 -18.25
C MET A 234 -7.60 11.19 -17.04
#